data_AF-A0A7W0PZ75-F1
#
_entry.id   AF-A0A7W0PZ75-F1
#
_cell.length_a   1.000
_cell.length_b   1.000
_cell.length_c   1.000
_cell.angle_alpha   90.00
_cell.angle_beta   90.00
_cell.angle_gamma   90.00
#
_symmetry.space_group_name_H-M   'P 1'
#
loop_
_entity.id
_entity.type
_entity.pdbx_description
1 polymer ?
#
loop_
_entity_poly.entity_id
_entity_poly.type
_entity_poly.pdbx_seq_one_letter_code
_entity_poly.pdbx_strand_id
1 'polypeptide(L)'
;MAALAFAVVGLAGCGGGGGSDYPQESIDAFVQECRAQPNTSERQCRCVVERLQEAMPYEEFERADVALKENREPDEASLEKLRAAVTACTTA
;
A
#
# COMPACT_ATOMS: atom_id res chain seq x y z
N MET A 1 -39.66 -20.74 -25.34
CA MET A 1 -39.66 -19.71 -24.29
C MET A 1 -38.95 -20.34 -23.10
N ALA A 2 -37.70 -20.03 -22.71
CA ALA A 2 -36.99 -18.74 -22.67
C ALA A 2 -37.82 -17.67 -21.93
N ALA A 3 -37.36 -16.98 -20.89
CA ALA A 3 -36.12 -17.08 -20.08
C ALA A 3 -36.42 -16.47 -18.68
N LEU A 4 -35.54 -16.33 -17.68
CA LEU A 4 -34.08 -16.51 -17.55
C LEU A 4 -33.75 -17.25 -16.22
N ALA A 5 -32.52 -17.74 -16.07
CA ALA A 5 -31.91 -17.98 -14.75
C ALA A 5 -31.00 -16.78 -14.40
N PHE A 6 -31.38 -15.97 -13.41
CA PHE A 6 -30.50 -14.90 -12.90
C PHE A 6 -29.45 -15.50 -11.98
N ALA A 7 -28.29 -15.84 -12.56
CA ALA A 7 -27.10 -16.12 -11.78
C ALA A 7 -26.63 -14.83 -11.09
N VAL A 8 -26.88 -14.72 -9.78
CA VAL A 8 -26.27 -13.69 -8.93
C VAL A 8 -24.79 -14.01 -8.75
N VAL A 9 -23.98 -13.59 -9.72
CA VAL A 9 -22.52 -13.55 -9.63
C VAL A 9 -22.16 -12.42 -8.69
N GLY A 10 -22.15 -12.70 -7.39
CA GLY A 10 -21.56 -11.84 -6.38
C GLY A 10 -20.03 -11.86 -6.54
N LEU A 11 -19.51 -10.93 -7.34
CA LEU A 11 -18.08 -10.68 -7.47
C LEU A 11 -17.51 -10.27 -6.10
N ALA A 12 -16.71 -11.16 -5.51
CA ALA A 12 -15.77 -10.79 -4.47
C ALA A 12 -14.54 -10.17 -5.14
N GLY A 13 -14.17 -8.94 -4.73
CA GLY A 13 -13.09 -8.15 -5.33
C GLY A 13 -13.64 -6.98 -6.16
N CYS A 14 -13.18 -5.73 -6.03
CA CYS A 14 -12.16 -5.18 -5.12
C CYS A 14 -12.64 -3.83 -4.55
N GLY A 15 -11.89 -3.25 -3.61
CA GLY A 15 -12.33 -2.10 -2.79
C GLY A 15 -12.90 -0.92 -3.58
N GLY A 16 -14.05 -0.41 -3.14
CA GLY A 16 -14.61 0.84 -3.65
C GLY A 16 -13.79 2.03 -3.17
N GLY A 17 -13.13 2.73 -4.09
CA GLY A 17 -12.31 3.90 -3.80
C GLY A 17 -13.13 5.08 -3.24
N GLY A 18 -12.48 5.91 -2.43
CA GLY A 18 -13.20 6.89 -1.61
C GLY A 18 -12.41 8.10 -1.08
N GLY A 19 -11.10 8.22 -1.32
CA GLY A 19 -10.44 9.53 -1.19
C GLY A 19 -8.97 9.48 -0.77
N SER A 20 -8.13 10.27 -1.47
CA SER A 20 -6.72 10.54 -1.10
C SER A 20 -5.78 9.33 -1.07
N ASP A 21 -6.22 8.18 -1.58
CA ASP A 21 -5.44 6.96 -1.75
C ASP A 21 -4.25 7.17 -2.73
N TYR A 22 -3.21 6.35 -2.60
CA TYR A 22 -2.03 6.45 -3.48
C TYR A 22 -2.36 5.93 -4.89
N PRO A 23 -1.65 6.41 -5.94
CA PRO A 23 -1.76 5.84 -7.28
C PRO A 23 -1.50 4.33 -7.26
N GLN A 24 -2.32 3.55 -7.99
CA GLN A 24 -2.25 2.09 -7.94
C GLN A 24 -0.90 1.57 -8.47
N GLU A 25 -0.33 2.25 -9.46
CA GLU A 25 1.01 2.01 -9.97
C GLU A 25 2.10 2.17 -8.89
N SER A 26 1.95 3.15 -7.99
CA SER A 26 2.87 3.39 -6.88
C SER A 26 2.69 2.36 -5.76
N ILE A 27 1.44 1.91 -5.52
CA ILE A 27 1.13 0.82 -4.59
C ILE A 27 1.73 -0.51 -5.09
N ASP A 28 1.54 -0.84 -6.37
CA ASP A 28 2.07 -2.08 -6.95
C ASP A 28 3.60 -2.05 -7.02
N ALA A 29 4.21 -0.91 -7.36
CA ALA A 29 5.66 -0.73 -7.31
C ALA A 29 6.21 -0.90 -5.88
N PHE A 30 5.59 -0.25 -4.89
CA PHE A 30 5.97 -0.41 -3.47
C PHE A 30 5.84 -1.87 -3.02
N VAL A 31 4.75 -2.56 -3.36
CA VAL A 31 4.55 -3.98 -3.00
C VAL A 31 5.59 -4.86 -3.70
N GLN A 32 5.97 -4.57 -4.95
CA GLN A 32 7.02 -5.29 -5.66
C GLN A 32 8.40 -5.10 -5.01
N GLU A 33 8.79 -3.86 -4.73
CA GLU A 33 10.07 -3.53 -4.09
C GLU A 33 10.15 -4.06 -2.65
N CYS A 34 9.09 -3.90 -1.86
CA CYS A 34 9.00 -4.42 -0.50
C CYS A 34 9.15 -5.95 -0.48
N ARG A 35 8.50 -6.69 -1.40
CA ARG A 35 8.64 -8.16 -1.50
C ARG A 35 10.02 -8.65 -1.93
N ALA A 36 10.84 -7.78 -2.52
CA ALA A 36 12.24 -8.11 -2.84
C ALA A 36 13.15 -8.06 -1.60
N GLN A 37 12.68 -7.50 -0.48
CA GLN A 37 13.43 -7.50 0.78
C GLN A 37 13.41 -8.88 1.47
N PRO A 38 14.42 -9.22 2.29
CA PRO A 38 14.42 -10.45 3.07
C PRO A 38 13.29 -10.47 4.11
N ASN A 39 12.64 -11.62 4.26
CA ASN A 39 11.62 -11.91 5.28
C ASN A 39 10.28 -11.16 5.17
N THR A 40 10.04 -10.41 4.10
CA THR A 40 8.76 -9.71 3.84
C THR A 40 7.82 -10.54 2.95
N SER A 41 6.52 -10.57 3.29
CA SER A 41 5.49 -11.22 2.46
C SER A 41 4.62 -10.19 1.71
N GLU A 42 3.92 -10.62 0.65
CA GLU A 42 2.99 -9.73 -0.08
C GLU A 42 1.92 -9.12 0.84
N ARG A 43 1.34 -9.93 1.74
CA ARG A 43 0.39 -9.46 2.74
C ARG A 43 1.00 -8.34 3.60
N GLN A 44 2.24 -8.54 4.04
CA GLN A 44 2.95 -7.59 4.88
C GLN A 44 3.16 -6.26 4.14
N CYS A 45 3.61 -6.33 2.89
CA CYS A 45 3.80 -5.14 2.06
C CYS A 45 2.50 -4.39 1.76
N ARG A 46 1.39 -5.11 1.52
CA ARG A 46 0.05 -4.50 1.38
C ARG A 46 -0.42 -3.82 2.66
N CYS A 47 -0.25 -4.47 3.81
CA CYS A 47 -0.50 -3.85 5.12
C CYS A 47 0.32 -2.56 5.30
N VAL A 48 1.62 -2.55 4.95
CA VAL A 48 2.45 -1.35 5.15
C VAL A 48 1.97 -0.19 4.29
N VAL A 49 1.67 -0.39 3.00
CA VAL A 49 1.17 0.72 2.15
C VAL A 49 -0.24 1.17 2.51
N GLU A 50 -1.09 0.29 3.04
CA GLU A 50 -2.37 0.67 3.66
C GLU A 50 -2.13 1.60 4.87
N ARG A 51 -1.19 1.26 5.77
CA ARG A 51 -0.82 2.13 6.91
C ARG A 51 -0.18 3.44 6.51
N LEU A 52 0.57 3.49 5.41
CA LEU A 52 1.15 4.73 4.91
C LEU A 52 0.06 5.67 4.39
N GLN A 53 -0.91 5.16 3.62
CA GLN A 53 -2.08 5.93 3.18
C GLN A 53 -2.91 6.48 4.35
N GLU A 54 -3.01 5.75 5.47
CA GLU A 54 -3.63 6.26 6.71
C GLU A 54 -2.80 7.38 7.40
N ALA A 55 -1.47 7.38 7.26
CA ALA A 55 -0.57 8.20 8.07
C ALA A 55 0.03 9.44 7.36
N MET A 56 0.15 9.41 6.03
CA MET A 56 0.74 10.49 5.24
C MET A 56 0.10 10.59 3.84
N PRO A 57 -0.02 11.80 3.27
CA PRO A 57 -0.48 11.97 1.90
C PRO A 57 0.58 11.47 0.90
N TYR A 58 0.15 11.18 -0.33
CA TYR A 58 1.01 10.60 -1.36
C TYR A 58 2.28 11.43 -1.64
N GLU A 59 2.18 12.76 -1.68
CA GLU A 59 3.32 13.64 -1.94
C GLU A 59 4.35 13.66 -0.80
N GLU A 60 3.94 13.29 0.42
CA GLU A 60 4.87 13.11 1.55
C GLU A 60 5.61 11.77 1.41
N PHE A 61 4.88 10.71 1.06
CA PHE A 61 5.45 9.39 0.78
C PHE A 61 6.40 9.40 -0.40
N GLU A 62 6.04 10.02 -1.52
CA GLU A 62 6.87 10.11 -2.74
C GLU A 62 8.22 10.79 -2.44
N ARG A 63 8.22 11.88 -1.66
CA ARG A 63 9.47 12.52 -1.22
C ARG A 63 10.33 11.61 -0.34
N ALA A 64 9.70 10.84 0.55
CA ALA A 64 10.42 9.92 1.43
C ALA A 64 10.99 8.72 0.66
N ASP A 65 10.22 8.15 -0.28
CA ASP A 65 10.65 7.08 -1.19
C ASP A 65 11.83 7.52 -2.07
N VAL A 66 11.74 8.69 -2.69
CA VAL A 66 12.84 9.29 -3.48
C VAL A 66 14.09 9.51 -2.61
N ALA A 67 13.93 10.04 -1.38
CA ALA A 67 15.07 10.21 -0.48
C ALA A 67 15.76 8.86 -0.18
N LEU A 68 15.00 7.82 0.18
CA LEU A 68 15.53 6.48 0.45
C LEU A 68 16.22 5.87 -0.79
N LYS A 69 15.63 6.01 -1.98
CA LYS A 69 16.20 5.53 -3.26
C LYS A 69 17.51 6.24 -3.62
N GLU A 70 17.65 7.51 -3.25
CA GLU A 70 18.89 8.27 -3.40
C GLU A 70 19.91 8.06 -2.25
N ASN A 71 19.64 7.14 -1.31
CA ASN A 71 20.43 6.92 -0.09
C ASN A 71 20.54 8.19 0.80
N ARG A 72 19.50 9.02 0.78
CA ARG A 72 19.32 10.19 1.65
C ARG A 72 18.30 9.85 2.76
N GLU A 73 18.43 10.50 3.90
CA GLU A 73 17.44 10.37 4.98
C GLU A 73 16.20 11.21 4.64
N PRO A 74 14.97 10.66 4.75
CA PRO A 74 13.74 11.44 4.72
C PRO A 74 13.68 12.47 5.86
N ASP A 75 12.68 13.36 5.84
CA ASP A 75 12.39 14.16 7.04
C ASP A 75 11.97 13.27 8.22
N GLU A 76 12.24 13.74 9.44
CA GLU A 76 12.06 12.96 10.67
C GLU A 76 10.61 12.49 10.87
N ALA A 77 9.63 13.30 10.47
CA ALA A 77 8.21 12.95 10.57
C ALA A 77 7.83 11.84 9.59
N SER A 78 8.24 11.95 8.31
CA SER A 78 8.08 10.87 7.32
C SER A 78 8.75 9.57 7.79
N LEU A 79 9.95 9.67 8.35
CA LEU A 79 10.72 8.52 8.83
C LEU A 79 10.07 7.84 10.04
N GLU A 80 9.47 8.61 10.96
CA GLU A 80 8.65 8.05 12.06
C GLU A 80 7.44 7.28 11.52
N LYS A 81 6.70 7.86 10.57
CA LYS A 81 5.52 7.22 9.96
C LYS A 81 5.87 5.94 9.21
N LEU A 82 6.96 5.94 8.43
CA LEU A 82 7.49 4.75 7.76
C LEU A 82 7.81 3.63 8.77
N ARG A 83 8.52 3.95 9.85
CA ARG A 83 8.84 2.99 10.91
C ARG A 83 7.59 2.48 11.64
N ALA A 84 6.62 3.34 11.90
CA ALA A 84 5.36 2.98 12.54
C ALA A 84 4.53 2.03 11.66
N ALA A 85 4.41 2.32 10.36
CA ALA A 85 3.70 1.48 9.39
C ALA A 85 4.32 0.08 9.27
N VAL A 86 5.66 -0.01 9.14
CA VAL A 86 6.38 -1.29 9.13
C VAL A 86 6.14 -2.06 10.44
N THR A 87 6.33 -1.40 11.59
CA THR A 87 6.16 -2.02 12.91
C THR A 87 4.75 -2.60 13.09
N ALA A 88 3.72 -1.84 12.73
CA ALA A 88 2.31 -2.26 12.82
C ALA A 88 1.97 -3.50 11.97
N CYS A 89 2.75 -3.77 10.92
CA CYS A 89 2.54 -4.88 10.00
C CYS A 89 3.50 -6.07 10.20
N THR A 90 4.44 -5.99 11.15
CA THR A 90 5.31 -7.13 11.50
C THR A 90 4.56 -8.34 12.07
N THR A 91 3.32 -8.16 12.54
CA THR A 91 2.49 -9.17 13.22
C THR A 91 1.26 -9.64 12.40
N ALA A 92 1.16 -9.27 11.12
CA ALA A 92 -0.03 -9.45 10.26
C ALA A 92 -0.01 -10.70 9.34
#